data_AF-A0A2I1C2T7-F1
#
_entry.id   AF-A0A2I1C2T7-F1
#
_cell.length_a   1.000
_cell.length_b   1.000
_cell.length_c   1.000
_cell.angle_alpha   90.00
_cell.angle_beta   90.00
_cell.angle_gamma   90.00
#
_symmetry.space_group_name_H-M   'P 1'
#
loop_
_entity.id
_entity.type
_entity.pdbx_description
1 polymer ?
#
loop_
_entity_poly.entity_id
_entity_poly.type
_entity_poly.pdbx_seq_one_letter_code
_entity_poly.pdbx_strand_id
1 'polypeptide(L)'
;MALAQSERQPVPDRTSFTAMDSVEYIWKHLGLPLESLDALDLKGSGPGLPSSFKIADLAQASIGLSALLAAQIYALRTASPVPAVSVSRQHAVIEFKSERLGLHKTSDGHVRVHDGFPNHSNGAKTLLRCPPSSDRPTVSAAIAPWRSVDLETAAFDASCVISALRSYAQWDVTPQARASMRSAPPDKCLRGLRVLELSRVIATPLSGKTLAAHGADVLWIDLDSAEGEAELWRLLDDAHVFVQGYRPGSLAARGFSPETLGARAAARGRGIICANLSAYGPDGPWRGRRGFDSLVQTCSGMNVSEAEHYGAGEPGRAAPCQVLDHAAGYFLAAGIEAAVYRQAVEGVRARDYTCLADVPEQYLQTRQTGFGEMTFVRHSAAVEGVEVGWDVMPKPLGSDEKRWL
;
A
#
# COMPACT_ATOMS: atom_id res chain seq x y z
N MET A 1 0.36 43.38 -1.28
CA MET A 1 -0.02 42.65 -2.51
C MET A 1 -0.82 41.42 -2.10
N ALA A 2 -2.12 41.44 -2.38
CA ALA A 2 -3.02 40.33 -2.09
C ALA A 2 -2.68 39.14 -3.01
N LEU A 3 -2.48 37.96 -2.43
CA LEU A 3 -2.37 36.71 -3.16
C LEU A 3 -3.71 36.45 -3.85
N ALA A 4 -3.67 36.30 -5.18
CA ALA A 4 -4.82 35.94 -5.99
C ALA A 4 -5.48 34.67 -5.42
N GLN A 5 -6.75 34.78 -5.06
CA GLN A 5 -7.59 33.65 -4.71
C GLN A 5 -7.70 32.78 -5.97
N SER A 6 -6.99 31.65 -6.02
CA SER A 6 -7.26 30.63 -7.03
C SER A 6 -8.72 30.24 -6.86
N GLU A 7 -9.52 30.36 -7.93
CA GLU A 7 -10.90 29.88 -7.95
C GLU A 7 -10.92 28.45 -7.39
N ARG A 8 -11.52 28.28 -6.20
CA ARG A 8 -11.72 26.94 -5.63
C ARG A 8 -12.63 26.23 -6.61
N GLN A 9 -12.14 25.15 -7.22
CA GLN A 9 -13.02 24.27 -7.98
C GLN A 9 -14.22 23.90 -7.08
N PRO A 10 -15.45 23.91 -7.62
CA PRO A 10 -16.63 23.58 -6.84
C PRO A 10 -16.42 22.21 -6.20
N VAL A 11 -16.72 22.12 -4.89
CA VAL A 11 -16.66 20.85 -4.17
C VAL A 11 -17.62 19.89 -4.88
N PRO A 12 -17.13 18.75 -5.40
CA PRO A 12 -18.00 17.80 -6.09
C PRO A 12 -19.13 17.37 -5.16
N ASP A 13 -20.37 17.31 -5.66
CA ASP A 13 -21.45 16.66 -4.93
C ASP A 13 -21.12 15.17 -4.79
N ARG A 14 -20.83 14.74 -3.57
CA ARG A 14 -20.43 13.37 -3.23
C ARG A 14 -21.57 12.55 -2.63
N THR A 15 -22.79 13.09 -2.58
CA THR A 15 -23.95 12.40 -1.99
C THR A 15 -24.30 11.12 -2.74
N SER A 16 -24.18 11.12 -4.07
CA SER A 16 -24.38 9.95 -4.94
C SER A 16 -23.13 9.12 -5.20
N PHE A 17 -21.94 9.59 -4.78
CA PHE A 17 -20.66 8.91 -5.05
C PHE A 17 -20.62 7.52 -4.42
N THR A 18 -20.13 6.54 -5.16
CA THR A 18 -20.08 5.13 -4.77
C THR A 18 -18.65 4.62 -4.61
N ALA A 19 -18.53 3.38 -4.11
CA ALA A 19 -17.25 2.67 -4.10
C ALA A 19 -16.68 2.49 -5.52
N MET A 20 -17.53 2.19 -6.51
CA MET A 20 -17.10 1.99 -7.89
C MET A 20 -16.56 3.28 -8.52
N ASP A 21 -17.18 4.43 -8.25
CA ASP A 21 -16.69 5.73 -8.73
C ASP A 21 -15.27 6.02 -8.23
N SER A 22 -14.96 5.62 -6.98
CA SER A 22 -13.61 5.74 -6.41
C SER A 22 -12.61 4.83 -7.14
N VAL A 23 -13.00 3.57 -7.39
CA VAL A 23 -12.13 2.62 -8.11
C VAL A 23 -11.88 3.10 -9.53
N GLU A 24 -12.92 3.46 -10.28
CA GLU A 24 -12.79 3.95 -11.65
C GLU A 24 -11.90 5.18 -11.73
N TYR A 25 -12.10 6.15 -10.83
CA TYR A 25 -11.29 7.36 -10.78
C TYR A 25 -9.80 6.99 -10.62
N ILE A 26 -9.46 6.19 -9.61
CA ILE A 26 -8.07 5.80 -9.34
C ILE A 26 -7.51 4.96 -10.49
N TRP A 27 -8.27 3.97 -10.98
CA TRP A 27 -7.87 3.07 -12.06
C TRP A 27 -7.50 3.81 -13.35
N LYS A 28 -8.36 4.76 -13.75
CA LYS A 28 -8.12 5.65 -14.91
C LYS A 28 -6.87 6.50 -14.73
N HIS A 29 -6.67 7.10 -13.56
CA HIS A 29 -5.49 7.94 -13.29
C HIS A 29 -4.20 7.13 -13.15
N LEU A 30 -4.29 5.84 -12.81
CA LEU A 30 -3.18 4.90 -12.86
C LEU A 30 -2.92 4.37 -14.28
N GLY A 31 -3.67 4.78 -15.31
CA GLY A 31 -3.43 4.36 -16.70
C GLY A 31 -3.54 2.85 -16.90
N LEU A 32 -4.38 2.18 -16.10
CA LEU A 32 -4.59 0.74 -16.14
C LEU A 32 -5.66 0.37 -17.20
N PRO A 33 -5.67 -0.87 -17.73
CA PRO A 33 -6.60 -1.26 -18.80
C PRO A 33 -8.06 -1.19 -18.33
N LEU A 34 -8.88 -0.40 -19.01
CA LEU A 34 -10.24 -0.07 -18.57
C LEU A 34 -11.16 -1.29 -18.60
N GLU A 35 -10.93 -2.22 -19.51
CA GLU A 35 -11.68 -3.49 -19.63
C GLU A 35 -11.61 -4.35 -18.36
N SER A 36 -10.58 -4.16 -17.53
CA SER A 36 -10.46 -4.88 -16.26
C SER A 36 -11.58 -4.51 -15.29
N LEU A 37 -12.15 -3.31 -15.40
CA LEU A 37 -13.23 -2.84 -14.54
C LEU A 37 -14.49 -3.71 -14.68
N ASP A 38 -14.70 -4.35 -15.84
CA ASP A 38 -15.83 -5.26 -16.08
C ASP A 38 -15.76 -6.54 -15.22
N ALA A 39 -14.57 -6.87 -14.71
CA ALA A 39 -14.36 -8.01 -13.82
C ALA A 39 -14.70 -7.69 -12.34
N LEU A 40 -14.94 -6.43 -11.98
CA LEU A 40 -15.14 -6.01 -10.59
C LEU A 40 -16.61 -5.86 -10.19
N ASP A 41 -17.01 -6.57 -9.16
CA ASP A 41 -18.36 -6.56 -8.61
C ASP A 41 -18.38 -6.07 -7.14
N LEU A 42 -18.79 -4.82 -6.92
CA LEU A 42 -18.87 -4.17 -5.61
C LEU A 42 -20.30 -4.15 -5.06
N LYS A 43 -20.87 -5.33 -4.79
CA LYS A 43 -22.25 -5.45 -4.28
C LYS A 43 -22.42 -5.05 -2.81
N GLY A 44 -23.61 -4.52 -2.51
CA GLY A 44 -24.10 -4.22 -1.16
C GLY A 44 -24.50 -2.75 -0.99
N SER A 45 -25.38 -2.48 -0.02
CA SER A 45 -25.90 -1.14 0.27
C SER A 45 -25.84 -0.80 1.76
N GLY A 46 -26.08 0.47 2.10
CA GLY A 46 -26.11 0.99 3.47
C GLY A 46 -24.79 1.62 3.96
N PRO A 47 -24.81 2.42 5.04
CA PRO A 47 -23.64 3.18 5.49
C PRO A 47 -22.51 2.32 6.09
N GLY A 48 -22.82 1.08 6.51
CA GLY A 48 -21.88 0.09 7.04
C GLY A 48 -21.36 0.40 8.46
N LEU A 49 -20.79 1.58 8.69
CA LEU A 49 -20.36 2.07 10.01
C LEU A 49 -21.03 3.41 10.34
N PRO A 50 -21.29 3.69 11.63
CA PRO A 50 -21.84 4.98 12.04
C PRO A 50 -20.73 6.03 11.96
N SER A 51 -20.74 6.85 10.92
CA SER A 51 -19.74 7.90 10.64
C SER A 51 -20.35 8.96 9.73
N SER A 52 -19.87 10.20 9.85
CA SER A 52 -20.16 11.26 8.87
C SER A 52 -19.54 11.00 7.49
N PHE A 53 -18.59 10.06 7.39
CA PHE A 53 -17.92 9.65 6.16
C PHE A 53 -18.47 8.32 5.63
N LYS A 54 -18.43 8.12 4.31
CA LYS A 54 -18.80 6.85 3.64
C LYS A 54 -17.71 5.79 3.82
N ILE A 55 -17.42 5.39 5.07
CA ILE A 55 -16.34 4.45 5.40
C ILE A 55 -16.52 3.10 4.68
N ALA A 56 -17.76 2.64 4.52
CA ALA A 56 -18.03 1.41 3.80
C ALA A 56 -17.69 1.49 2.31
N ASP A 57 -17.86 2.65 1.67
CA ASP A 57 -17.42 2.86 0.28
C ASP A 57 -15.91 2.85 0.20
N LEU A 58 -15.24 3.54 1.12
CA LEU A 58 -13.78 3.59 1.19
C LEU A 58 -13.18 2.19 1.41
N ALA A 59 -13.76 1.41 2.32
CA ALA A 59 -13.33 0.04 2.59
C ALA A 59 -13.50 -0.85 1.37
N GLN A 60 -14.69 -0.84 0.77
CA GLN A 60 -15.01 -1.68 -0.38
C GLN A 60 -14.17 -1.29 -1.61
N ALA A 61 -13.99 0.01 -1.86
CA ALA A 61 -13.19 0.52 -2.98
C ALA A 61 -11.72 0.19 -2.84
N SER A 62 -11.12 0.42 -1.66
CA SER A 62 -9.69 0.20 -1.45
C SER A 62 -9.32 -1.29 -1.50
N ILE A 63 -10.13 -2.17 -0.91
CA ILE A 63 -9.98 -3.63 -1.02
C ILE A 63 -10.18 -4.07 -2.47
N GLY A 64 -11.27 -3.64 -3.11
CA GLY A 64 -11.60 -4.00 -4.49
C GLY A 64 -10.54 -3.57 -5.49
N LEU A 65 -9.95 -2.39 -5.31
CA LEU A 65 -8.87 -1.89 -6.14
C LEU A 65 -7.64 -2.80 -6.07
N SER A 66 -7.19 -3.17 -4.87
CA SER A 66 -6.05 -4.09 -4.70
C SER A 66 -6.34 -5.49 -5.25
N ALA A 67 -7.54 -6.03 -5.00
CA ALA A 67 -7.91 -7.34 -5.52
C ALA A 67 -7.97 -7.37 -7.06
N LEU A 68 -8.50 -6.29 -7.68
CA LEU A 68 -8.56 -6.17 -9.13
C LEU A 68 -7.18 -6.02 -9.77
N LEU A 69 -6.28 -5.26 -9.16
CA LEU A 69 -4.89 -5.15 -9.63
C LEU A 69 -4.13 -6.47 -9.53
N ALA A 70 -4.29 -7.21 -8.43
CA ALA A 70 -3.74 -8.55 -8.32
C ALA A 70 -4.29 -9.49 -9.42
N ALA A 71 -5.60 -9.44 -9.69
CA ALA A 71 -6.24 -10.19 -10.77
C ALA A 71 -5.69 -9.77 -12.16
N GLN A 72 -5.42 -8.49 -12.37
CA GLN A 72 -4.82 -7.96 -13.60
C GLN A 72 -3.38 -8.46 -13.80
N ILE A 73 -2.57 -8.47 -12.75
CA ILE A 73 -1.20 -9.03 -12.78
C ILE A 73 -1.26 -10.54 -13.08
N TYR A 74 -2.19 -11.26 -12.45
CA TYR A 74 -2.40 -12.68 -12.72
C TYR A 74 -2.70 -12.92 -14.19
N ALA A 75 -3.71 -12.23 -14.73
CA ALA A 75 -4.11 -12.29 -16.13
C ALA A 75 -2.95 -12.05 -17.10
N LEU A 76 -2.13 -11.01 -16.81
CA LEU A 76 -0.93 -10.71 -17.59
C LEU A 76 0.08 -11.87 -17.54
N ARG A 77 0.34 -12.43 -16.36
CA ARG A 77 1.33 -13.51 -16.16
C ARG A 77 0.91 -14.83 -16.80
N THR A 78 -0.38 -15.14 -16.76
CA THR A 78 -0.94 -16.41 -17.25
C THR A 78 -1.49 -16.31 -18.68
N ALA A 79 -1.42 -15.14 -19.30
CA ALA A 79 -2.04 -14.85 -20.59
C ALA A 79 -3.52 -15.28 -20.64
N SER A 80 -4.26 -14.99 -19.56
CA SER A 80 -5.68 -15.33 -19.41
C SER A 80 -6.53 -14.06 -19.25
N PRO A 81 -7.86 -14.14 -19.42
CA PRO A 81 -8.75 -13.05 -19.02
C PRO A 81 -8.62 -12.71 -17.54
N VAL A 82 -8.96 -11.47 -17.17
CA VAL A 82 -9.01 -11.00 -15.79
C VAL A 82 -10.07 -11.81 -15.02
N PRO A 83 -9.70 -12.54 -13.95
CA PRO A 83 -10.67 -13.24 -13.12
C PRO A 83 -11.68 -12.28 -12.50
N ALA A 84 -12.93 -12.72 -12.34
CA ALA A 84 -13.93 -11.95 -11.64
C ALA A 84 -13.53 -11.70 -10.18
N VAL A 85 -13.61 -10.45 -9.75
CA VAL A 85 -13.32 -9.98 -8.40
C VAL A 85 -14.61 -9.48 -7.78
N SER A 86 -14.91 -9.93 -6.56
CA SER A 86 -16.06 -9.41 -5.82
C SER A 86 -15.67 -9.05 -4.41
N VAL A 87 -16.20 -7.94 -3.92
CA VAL A 87 -15.98 -7.48 -2.54
C VAL A 87 -17.32 -7.19 -1.90
N SER A 88 -17.72 -8.05 -0.95
CA SER A 88 -18.90 -7.81 -0.13
C SER A 88 -18.70 -6.58 0.74
N ARG A 89 -19.60 -5.61 0.64
CA ARG A 89 -19.60 -4.40 1.47
C ARG A 89 -19.54 -4.69 2.97
N GLN A 90 -20.35 -5.64 3.43
CA GLN A 90 -20.41 -5.99 4.85
C GLN A 90 -19.08 -6.59 5.32
N HIS A 91 -18.46 -7.43 4.49
CA HIS A 91 -17.18 -8.04 4.83
C HIS A 91 -16.06 -6.99 4.87
N ALA A 92 -16.01 -6.09 3.88
CA ALA A 92 -15.05 -4.99 3.83
C ALA A 92 -15.13 -4.10 5.08
N VAL A 93 -16.35 -3.79 5.53
CA VAL A 93 -16.58 -3.02 6.77
C VAL A 93 -16.09 -3.76 8.01
N ILE A 94 -16.34 -5.07 8.11
CA ILE A 94 -15.86 -5.90 9.22
C ILE A 94 -14.32 -5.91 9.22
N GLU A 95 -13.70 -6.03 8.05
CA GLU A 95 -12.24 -6.02 7.89
C GLU A 95 -11.62 -4.71 8.40
N PHE A 96 -12.17 -3.56 8.03
CA PHE A 96 -11.78 -2.22 8.55
C PHE A 96 -11.99 -2.05 10.06
N LYS A 97 -12.84 -2.87 10.68
CA LYS A 97 -13.11 -2.82 12.13
C LYS A 97 -12.36 -3.90 12.90
N SER A 98 -11.73 -4.85 12.20
CA SER A 98 -11.23 -6.10 12.78
C SER A 98 -9.93 -5.92 13.58
N GLU A 99 -9.28 -4.75 13.55
CA GLU A 99 -8.03 -4.51 14.32
C GLU A 99 -8.24 -3.98 15.74
N ARG A 100 -9.24 -4.53 16.44
CA ARG A 100 -9.33 -4.47 17.92
C ARG A 100 -8.93 -5.78 18.58
N LEU A 101 -8.01 -6.52 17.97
CA LEU A 101 -7.62 -7.85 18.44
C LEU A 101 -6.36 -7.79 19.28
N GLY A 102 -6.49 -7.27 20.49
CA GLY A 102 -5.43 -7.40 21.49
C GLY A 102 -5.40 -8.82 22.06
N LEU A 103 -4.20 -9.38 22.15
CA LEU A 103 -3.95 -10.62 22.88
C LEU A 103 -4.02 -10.37 24.40
N HIS A 104 -4.41 -11.39 25.15
CA HIS A 104 -4.28 -11.41 26.61
C HIS A 104 -3.12 -12.33 26.98
N LYS A 105 -2.20 -11.82 27.80
CA LYS A 105 -1.07 -12.60 28.29
C LYS A 105 -1.57 -13.68 29.26
N THR A 106 -1.11 -14.91 29.07
CA THR A 106 -1.27 -16.03 30.00
C THR A 106 0.07 -16.35 30.67
N SER A 107 0.10 -17.31 31.58
CA SER A 107 1.31 -17.71 32.31
C SER A 107 2.42 -18.25 31.39
N ASP A 108 2.05 -18.88 30.27
CA ASP A 108 2.97 -19.55 29.34
C ASP A 108 2.90 -19.01 27.90
N GLY A 109 2.13 -17.95 27.64
CA GLY A 109 1.89 -17.48 26.28
C GLY A 109 0.84 -16.38 26.20
N HIS A 110 -0.02 -16.50 25.19
CA HIS A 110 -1.12 -15.57 24.98
C HIS A 110 -2.36 -16.31 24.49
N VAL A 111 -3.53 -15.74 24.76
CA VAL A 111 -4.80 -16.15 24.16
C VAL A 111 -5.46 -14.97 23.46
N ARG A 112 -6.30 -15.29 22.49
CA ARG A 112 -7.25 -14.35 21.89
C ARG A 112 -8.64 -14.69 22.41
N VAL A 113 -9.32 -13.70 22.96
CA VAL A 113 -10.73 -13.77 23.36
C VAL A 113 -11.54 -13.07 22.29
N HIS A 114 -12.58 -13.74 21.76
CA HIS A 114 -13.50 -13.12 20.82
C HIS A 114 -14.64 -12.42 21.56
N ASP A 115 -14.40 -11.21 22.05
CA ASP A 115 -15.34 -10.42 22.86
C ASP A 115 -16.21 -9.43 22.06
N GLY A 116 -16.13 -9.46 20.73
CA GLY A 116 -16.85 -8.53 19.85
C GLY A 116 -18.38 -8.69 19.79
N PHE A 117 -18.93 -9.80 20.30
CA PHE A 117 -20.38 -10.03 20.40
C PHE A 117 -20.82 -10.17 21.87
N PRO A 118 -21.98 -9.63 22.28
CA PRO A 118 -22.41 -9.64 23.69
C PRO A 118 -22.48 -11.04 24.31
N ASN A 119 -22.99 -12.03 23.57
CA ASN A 119 -23.05 -13.43 24.01
C ASN A 119 -21.65 -14.03 24.25
N HIS A 120 -20.68 -13.75 23.37
CA HIS A 120 -19.31 -14.25 23.54
C HIS A 120 -18.56 -13.53 24.66
N SER A 121 -18.73 -12.20 24.77
CA SER A 121 -18.16 -11.40 25.86
C SER A 121 -18.68 -11.86 27.23
N ASN A 122 -19.99 -12.07 27.35
CA ASN A 122 -20.62 -12.55 28.58
C ASN A 122 -20.18 -13.98 28.93
N GLY A 123 -20.09 -14.87 27.93
CA GLY A 123 -19.58 -16.23 28.11
C GLY A 123 -18.15 -16.23 28.63
N ALA A 124 -17.26 -15.46 28.02
CA ALA A 124 -15.86 -15.33 28.45
C ALA A 124 -15.76 -14.76 29.88
N LYS A 125 -16.53 -13.73 30.22
CA LYS A 125 -16.57 -13.17 31.59
C LYS A 125 -17.06 -14.20 32.60
N THR A 126 -18.08 -14.99 32.25
CA THR A 126 -18.61 -16.06 33.11
C THR A 126 -17.56 -17.15 33.35
N LEU A 127 -16.90 -17.62 32.29
CA LEU A 127 -15.82 -18.61 32.36
C LEU A 127 -14.68 -18.12 33.26
N LEU A 128 -14.28 -16.86 33.10
CA LEU A 128 -13.19 -16.22 33.86
C LEU A 128 -13.61 -15.74 35.25
N ARG A 129 -14.88 -15.95 35.64
CA ARG A 129 -15.48 -15.48 36.90
C ARG A 129 -15.36 -13.96 37.11
N CYS A 130 -15.38 -13.22 36.01
CA CYS A 130 -15.40 -11.76 35.99
C CYS A 130 -16.85 -11.25 36.09
N PRO A 131 -17.12 -10.18 36.86
CA PRO A 131 -18.42 -9.50 36.82
C PRO A 131 -18.86 -9.13 35.38
N PRO A 132 -20.16 -9.12 35.04
CA PRO A 132 -20.64 -8.76 33.70
C PRO A 132 -20.17 -7.37 33.22
N SER A 133 -20.01 -6.43 34.14
CA SER A 133 -19.51 -5.07 33.89
C SER A 133 -17.98 -4.96 33.76
N SER A 134 -17.24 -6.07 33.85
CA SER A 134 -15.77 -6.05 33.84
C SER A 134 -15.21 -5.44 32.56
N ASP A 135 -14.17 -4.64 32.74
CA ASP A 135 -13.39 -4.03 31.68
C ASP A 135 -12.24 -4.95 31.22
N ARG A 136 -11.55 -4.52 30.16
CA ARG A 136 -10.47 -5.30 29.55
C ARG A 136 -9.30 -5.58 30.51
N PRO A 137 -8.80 -4.61 31.33
CA PRO A 137 -7.80 -4.88 32.36
C PRO A 137 -8.22 -5.97 33.36
N THR A 138 -9.46 -5.93 33.85
CA THR A 138 -9.99 -6.94 34.78
C THR A 138 -10.00 -8.33 34.15
N VAL A 139 -10.51 -8.44 32.91
CA VAL A 139 -10.50 -9.69 32.14
C VAL A 139 -9.07 -10.18 31.88
N SER A 140 -8.14 -9.28 31.61
CA SER A 140 -6.72 -9.61 31.39
C SER A 140 -6.06 -10.15 32.65
N ALA A 141 -6.35 -9.57 33.82
CA ALA A 141 -5.86 -10.05 35.10
C ALA A 141 -6.39 -11.45 35.44
N ALA A 142 -7.65 -11.74 35.10
CA ALA A 142 -8.25 -13.07 35.28
C ALA A 142 -7.67 -14.14 34.33
N ILE A 143 -7.19 -13.74 33.14
CA ILE A 143 -6.56 -14.61 32.15
C ILE A 143 -5.08 -14.89 32.50
N ALA A 144 -4.38 -13.93 33.09
CA ALA A 144 -2.95 -14.00 33.41
C ALA A 144 -2.48 -15.31 34.09
N PRO A 145 -3.19 -15.90 35.07
CA PRO A 145 -2.74 -17.12 35.73
C PRO A 145 -2.98 -18.41 34.90
N TRP A 146 -3.79 -18.36 33.85
CA TRP A 146 -4.07 -19.54 33.04
C TRP A 146 -2.86 -19.96 32.22
N ARG A 147 -2.80 -21.24 31.82
CA ARG A 147 -2.02 -21.65 30.67
C ARG A 147 -2.85 -21.47 29.40
N SER A 148 -2.21 -21.05 28.32
CA SER A 148 -2.87 -20.63 27.08
C SER A 148 -3.76 -21.73 26.48
N VAL A 149 -3.22 -22.95 26.35
CA VAL A 149 -3.96 -24.10 25.80
C VAL A 149 -5.03 -24.60 26.78
N ASP A 150 -4.74 -24.62 28.08
CA ASP A 150 -5.72 -25.04 29.09
C ASP A 150 -6.95 -24.12 29.11
N LEU A 151 -6.74 -22.81 28.93
CA LEU A 151 -7.82 -21.84 28.81
C LEU A 151 -8.60 -21.98 27.50
N GLU A 152 -7.92 -22.28 26.38
CA GLU A 152 -8.61 -22.61 25.12
C GLU A 152 -9.50 -23.84 25.29
N THR A 153 -8.99 -24.91 25.93
CA THR A 153 -9.77 -26.12 26.20
C THR A 153 -10.97 -25.84 27.11
N ALA A 154 -10.76 -25.13 28.22
CA ALA A 154 -11.84 -24.75 29.12
C ALA A 154 -12.89 -23.86 28.43
N ALA A 155 -12.45 -22.98 27.52
CA ALA A 155 -13.37 -22.18 26.72
C ALA A 155 -14.17 -23.02 25.74
N PHE A 156 -13.54 -23.98 25.06
CA PHE A 156 -14.22 -24.91 24.16
C PHE A 156 -15.31 -25.69 24.89
N ASP A 157 -14.99 -26.26 26.07
CA ASP A 157 -15.95 -27.01 26.89
C ASP A 157 -17.11 -26.14 27.38
N ALA A 158 -16.83 -24.87 27.65
CA ALA A 158 -17.84 -23.87 28.04
C ALA A 158 -18.56 -23.20 26.85
N SER A 159 -18.38 -23.71 25.62
CA SER A 159 -18.93 -23.12 24.38
C SER A 159 -18.59 -21.63 24.21
N CYS A 160 -17.41 -21.23 24.69
CA CYS A 160 -16.83 -19.90 24.59
C CYS A 160 -15.76 -19.84 23.49
N VAL A 161 -15.54 -18.64 22.95
CA VAL A 161 -14.63 -18.42 21.81
C VAL A 161 -13.33 -17.78 22.30
N ILE A 162 -12.43 -18.62 22.83
CA ILE A 162 -11.06 -18.24 23.24
C ILE A 162 -10.09 -19.23 22.60
N SER A 163 -8.99 -18.73 22.01
CA SER A 163 -7.97 -19.57 21.37
C SER A 163 -6.56 -19.19 21.78
N ALA A 164 -5.70 -20.18 21.96
CA ALA A 164 -4.29 -20.03 22.27
C ALA A 164 -3.51 -19.56 21.04
N LEU A 165 -2.65 -18.55 21.22
CA LEU A 165 -1.68 -18.15 20.22
C LEU A 165 -0.60 -19.23 20.09
N ARG A 166 -0.29 -19.61 18.85
CA ARG A 166 0.72 -20.63 18.53
C ARG A 166 1.70 -20.09 17.49
N SER A 167 2.97 -20.46 17.60
CA SER A 167 3.94 -20.33 16.52
C SER A 167 3.68 -21.38 15.43
N TYR A 168 4.28 -21.22 14.24
CA TYR A 168 4.19 -22.23 13.18
C TYR A 168 4.63 -23.61 13.67
N ALA A 169 5.78 -23.71 14.35
CA ALA A 169 6.26 -24.96 14.93
C ALA A 169 5.27 -25.61 15.92
N GLN A 170 4.56 -24.79 16.71
CA GLN A 170 3.53 -25.27 17.64
C GLN A 170 2.23 -25.67 16.92
N TRP A 171 1.90 -25.02 15.80
CA TRP A 171 0.72 -25.33 14.98
C TRP A 171 0.91 -26.61 14.17
N ASP A 172 2.05 -26.75 13.49
CA ASP A 172 2.33 -27.83 12.53
C ASP A 172 2.34 -29.22 13.17
N VAL A 173 2.60 -29.30 14.48
CA VAL A 173 2.53 -30.55 15.25
C VAL A 173 1.11 -30.94 15.67
N THR A 174 0.11 -30.07 15.50
CA THR A 174 -1.28 -30.36 15.90
C THR A 174 -1.96 -31.34 14.96
N PRO A 175 -2.88 -32.19 15.46
CA PRO A 175 -3.71 -33.05 14.61
C PRO A 175 -4.50 -32.27 13.55
N GLN A 176 -4.96 -31.06 13.89
CA GLN A 176 -5.72 -30.16 13.02
C GLN A 176 -4.87 -29.69 11.84
N ALA A 177 -3.64 -29.21 12.09
CA ALA A 177 -2.72 -28.80 11.03
C ALA A 177 -2.37 -29.95 10.09
N ARG A 178 -2.12 -31.15 10.66
CA ARG A 178 -1.84 -32.37 9.88
C ARG A 178 -3.02 -32.81 9.03
N ALA A 179 -4.25 -32.61 9.50
CA ALA A 179 -5.47 -32.91 8.75
C ALA A 179 -5.75 -31.91 7.62
N SER A 180 -5.26 -30.68 7.72
CA SER A 180 -5.38 -29.63 6.69
C SER A 180 -4.36 -29.74 5.55
N MET A 181 -3.45 -30.72 5.56
CA MET A 181 -2.56 -30.99 4.42
C MET A 181 -3.29 -31.71 3.29
N ARG A 182 -4.10 -30.99 2.52
CA ARG A 182 -4.65 -31.46 1.25
C ARG A 182 -4.58 -30.39 0.15
N SER A 183 -4.08 -30.83 -1.00
CA SER A 183 -3.82 -30.13 -2.27
C SER A 183 -2.71 -29.08 -2.28
N ALA A 184 -1.89 -29.11 -3.34
CA ALA A 184 -1.08 -27.95 -3.71
C ALA A 184 -2.02 -26.75 -3.85
N PRO A 185 -1.73 -25.61 -3.20
CA PRO A 185 -2.63 -24.47 -3.26
C PRO A 185 -2.84 -24.04 -4.72
N PRO A 186 -4.05 -23.63 -5.11
CA PRO A 186 -4.27 -23.02 -6.42
C PRO A 186 -3.29 -21.85 -6.61
N ASP A 187 -2.89 -21.59 -7.87
CA ASP A 187 -1.94 -20.52 -8.16
C ASP A 187 -2.49 -19.19 -7.64
N LYS A 188 -1.65 -18.43 -6.93
CA LYS A 188 -2.05 -17.15 -6.34
C LYS A 188 -1.66 -15.99 -7.25
N CYS A 189 -2.47 -14.93 -7.25
CA CYS A 189 -2.31 -13.79 -8.14
C CYS A 189 -0.87 -13.22 -8.18
N LEU A 190 -0.25 -13.04 -7.02
CA LEU A 190 1.08 -12.43 -6.88
C LEU A 190 2.21 -13.44 -6.61
N ARG A 191 2.00 -14.73 -6.88
CA ARG A 191 3.03 -15.75 -6.69
C ARG A 191 4.35 -15.37 -7.36
N GLY A 192 5.45 -15.50 -6.63
CA GLY A 192 6.81 -15.19 -7.09
C GLY A 192 7.21 -13.71 -6.90
N LEU A 193 6.28 -12.83 -6.53
CA LEU A 193 6.62 -11.48 -6.08
C LEU A 193 7.27 -11.58 -4.70
N ARG A 194 8.44 -10.94 -4.53
CA ARG A 194 9.21 -10.94 -3.28
C ARG A 194 9.22 -9.54 -2.72
N VAL A 195 8.68 -9.37 -1.53
CA VAL A 195 8.48 -8.08 -0.87
C VAL A 195 9.30 -8.07 0.41
N LEU A 196 10.09 -7.02 0.57
CA LEU A 196 10.85 -6.75 1.77
C LEU A 196 10.23 -5.57 2.50
N GLU A 197 9.71 -5.82 3.69
CA GLU A 197 8.93 -4.82 4.43
C GLU A 197 9.62 -4.44 5.73
N LEU A 198 9.87 -3.13 5.87
CA LEU A 198 10.35 -2.52 7.10
C LEU A 198 9.29 -1.53 7.59
N SER A 199 8.42 -2.00 8.48
CA SER A 199 7.27 -1.22 8.88
C SER A 199 6.79 -1.57 10.28
N ARG A 200 5.91 -0.72 10.83
CA ARG A 200 5.32 -0.87 12.16
C ARG A 200 3.86 -0.40 12.14
N VAL A 201 3.14 -0.71 13.21
CA VAL A 201 1.76 -0.23 13.46
C VAL A 201 0.75 -0.96 12.55
N ILE A 202 -0.10 -0.25 11.79
CA ILE A 202 -1.27 -0.82 11.11
C ILE A 202 -1.16 -0.64 9.59
N ALA A 203 -1.01 0.60 9.11
CA ALA A 203 -1.20 0.92 7.70
C ALA A 203 -0.25 0.17 6.75
N THR A 204 1.07 0.24 6.99
CA THR A 204 2.04 -0.46 6.14
C THR A 204 2.00 -1.99 6.33
N PRO A 205 1.90 -2.55 7.56
CA PRO A 205 1.70 -3.99 7.75
C PRO A 205 0.46 -4.54 7.06
N LEU A 206 -0.62 -3.75 6.98
CA LEU A 206 -1.82 -4.12 6.23
C LEU A 206 -1.51 -4.27 4.73
N SER A 207 -0.70 -3.39 4.16
CA SER A 207 -0.26 -3.51 2.76
C SER A 207 0.49 -4.82 2.52
N GLY A 208 1.48 -5.13 3.36
CA GLY A 208 2.22 -6.40 3.29
C GLY A 208 1.32 -7.62 3.45
N LYS A 209 0.40 -7.59 4.42
CA LYS A 209 -0.60 -8.65 4.62
C LYS A 209 -1.47 -8.84 3.38
N THR A 210 -1.92 -7.76 2.74
CA THR A 210 -2.72 -7.82 1.51
C THR A 210 -1.92 -8.46 0.37
N LEU A 211 -0.67 -8.04 0.14
CA LEU A 211 0.20 -8.63 -0.87
C LEU A 211 0.44 -10.13 -0.61
N ALA A 212 0.66 -10.52 0.66
CA ALA A 212 0.82 -11.91 1.06
C ALA A 212 -0.47 -12.74 0.86
N ALA A 213 -1.63 -12.16 1.16
CA ALA A 213 -2.93 -12.77 0.92
C ALA A 213 -3.14 -13.04 -0.58
N HIS A 214 -2.73 -12.10 -1.43
CA HIS A 214 -2.72 -12.27 -2.89
C HIS A 214 -1.60 -13.18 -3.41
N GLY A 215 -0.67 -13.61 -2.54
CA GLY A 215 0.31 -14.66 -2.81
C GLY A 215 1.76 -14.23 -2.99
N ALA A 216 2.11 -12.98 -2.66
CA ALA A 216 3.49 -12.55 -2.61
C ALA A 216 4.24 -13.19 -1.42
N ASP A 217 5.54 -13.41 -1.56
CA ASP A 217 6.44 -13.75 -0.47
C ASP A 217 6.86 -12.46 0.24
N VAL A 218 6.27 -12.21 1.42
CA VAL A 218 6.53 -10.98 2.19
C VAL A 218 7.40 -11.29 3.40
N LEU A 219 8.59 -10.71 3.43
CA LEU A 219 9.51 -10.77 4.57
C LEU A 219 9.42 -9.47 5.36
N TRP A 220 8.87 -9.56 6.57
CA TRP A 220 8.82 -8.46 7.52
C TRP A 220 10.10 -8.45 8.38
N ILE A 221 10.86 -7.36 8.32
CA ILE A 221 12.21 -7.24 8.91
C ILE A 221 12.31 -6.05 9.84
N ASP A 222 13.10 -6.21 10.90
CA ASP A 222 13.52 -5.13 11.79
C ASP A 222 15.04 -4.91 11.72
N LEU A 223 15.48 -3.69 12.02
CA LEU A 223 16.87 -3.24 11.85
C LEU A 223 17.50 -2.77 13.16
N ASP A 224 17.83 -3.73 14.02
CA ASP A 224 18.41 -3.48 15.36
C ASP A 224 19.91 -3.83 15.50
N SER A 225 20.58 -4.33 14.45
CA SER A 225 22.03 -4.61 14.49
C SER A 225 22.73 -4.41 13.13
N ALA A 226 24.07 -4.31 13.16
CA ALA A 226 24.89 -4.20 11.96
C ALA A 226 24.85 -5.48 11.10
N GLU A 227 24.77 -6.65 11.75
CA GLU A 227 24.57 -7.94 11.07
C GLU A 227 23.21 -7.98 10.36
N GLY A 228 22.17 -7.40 10.97
CA GLY A 228 20.85 -7.26 10.35
C GLY A 228 20.87 -6.35 9.12
N GLU A 229 21.74 -5.35 9.09
CA GLU A 229 21.91 -4.47 7.92
C GLU A 229 22.58 -5.20 6.75
N ALA A 230 23.63 -5.99 7.01
CA ALA A 230 24.29 -6.79 5.98
C ALA A 230 23.34 -7.83 5.37
N GLU A 231 22.54 -8.50 6.21
CA GLU A 231 21.53 -9.45 5.75
C GLU A 231 20.40 -8.75 4.97
N LEU A 232 19.99 -7.56 5.38
CA LEU A 232 19.03 -6.75 4.62
C LEU A 232 19.54 -6.46 3.21
N TRP A 233 20.80 -6.04 3.07
CA TRP A 233 21.42 -5.81 1.76
C TRP A 233 21.47 -7.08 0.90
N ARG A 234 21.67 -8.24 1.50
CA ARG A 234 21.64 -9.53 0.80
C ARG A 234 20.24 -9.85 0.29
N LEU A 235 19.21 -9.66 1.11
CA LEU A 235 17.82 -9.89 0.73
C LEU A 235 17.33 -8.91 -0.35
N LEU A 236 17.80 -7.66 -0.31
CA LEU A 236 17.50 -6.64 -1.31
C LEU A 236 18.00 -7.00 -2.72
N ASP A 237 19.02 -7.86 -2.86
CA ASP A 237 19.51 -8.30 -4.17
C ASP A 237 18.47 -9.12 -4.95
N ASP A 238 17.52 -9.71 -4.23
CA ASP A 238 16.49 -10.60 -4.73
C ASP A 238 15.06 -10.04 -4.64
N ALA A 239 14.89 -8.94 -3.91
CA ALA A 239 13.60 -8.29 -3.70
C ALA A 239 13.08 -7.60 -4.97
N HIS A 240 11.78 -7.69 -5.20
CA HIS A 240 11.08 -6.95 -6.25
C HIS A 240 10.52 -5.64 -5.71
N VAL A 241 10.09 -5.65 -4.45
CA VAL A 241 9.48 -4.51 -3.78
C VAL A 241 10.17 -4.31 -2.43
N PHE A 242 10.54 -3.07 -2.13
CA PHE A 242 10.94 -2.61 -0.81
C PHE A 242 9.87 -1.68 -0.27
N VAL A 243 9.27 -2.04 0.87
CA VAL A 243 8.18 -1.29 1.50
C VAL A 243 8.66 -0.73 2.83
N GLN A 244 8.41 0.56 3.06
CA GLN A 244 8.67 1.19 4.35
C GLN A 244 7.51 2.01 4.89
N GLY A 245 7.35 1.97 6.22
CA GLY A 245 6.35 2.75 6.98
C GLY A 245 6.98 3.81 7.88
N TYR A 246 8.07 4.44 7.43
CA TYR A 246 8.81 5.42 8.22
C TYR A 246 8.66 6.83 7.63
N ARG A 247 8.94 7.84 8.46
CA ARG A 247 9.00 9.23 8.00
C ARG A 247 10.02 9.38 6.85
N PRO A 248 9.76 10.25 5.86
CA PRO A 248 10.70 10.61 4.81
C PRO A 248 12.12 10.85 5.36
N GLY A 249 13.10 10.23 4.71
CA GLY A 249 14.52 10.34 5.09
C GLY A 249 14.99 9.38 6.19
N SER A 250 14.09 8.69 6.91
CA SER A 250 14.49 7.84 8.06
C SER A 250 15.39 6.67 7.66
N LEU A 251 15.00 5.90 6.64
CA LEU A 251 15.82 4.80 6.13
C LEU A 251 16.89 5.28 5.14
N ALA A 252 16.66 6.41 4.45
CA ALA A 252 17.68 7.03 3.59
C ALA A 252 18.92 7.46 4.40
N ALA A 253 18.74 7.97 5.62
CA ALA A 253 19.84 8.28 6.55
C ALA A 253 20.65 7.03 6.97
N ARG A 254 20.12 5.83 6.73
CA ARG A 254 20.78 4.54 6.95
C ARG A 254 21.26 3.88 5.64
N GLY A 255 21.28 4.62 4.53
CA GLY A 255 21.74 4.11 3.23
C GLY A 255 20.67 3.41 2.38
N PHE A 256 19.41 3.36 2.81
CA PHE A 256 18.31 2.70 2.09
C PHE A 256 17.40 3.72 1.39
N SER A 257 17.98 4.69 0.67
CA SER A 257 17.19 5.63 -0.14
C SER A 257 16.69 4.96 -1.43
N PRO A 258 15.57 5.40 -2.01
CA PRO A 258 15.10 4.87 -3.29
C PRO A 258 16.17 4.91 -4.39
N GLU A 259 16.99 5.96 -4.41
CA GLU A 259 18.10 6.12 -5.36
C GLU A 259 19.20 5.07 -5.13
N THR A 260 19.59 4.83 -3.87
CA THR A 260 20.58 3.79 -3.55
C THR A 260 20.07 2.39 -3.87
N LEU A 261 18.82 2.09 -3.52
CA LEU A 261 18.17 0.81 -3.84
C LEU A 261 18.05 0.62 -5.36
N GLY A 262 17.60 1.66 -6.07
CA GLY A 262 17.49 1.67 -7.52
C GLY A 262 18.82 1.44 -8.22
N ALA A 263 19.87 2.16 -7.82
CA ALA A 263 21.22 1.99 -8.39
C ALA A 263 21.76 0.57 -8.15
N ARG A 264 21.53 -0.01 -6.97
CA ARG A 264 21.96 -1.37 -6.64
C ARG A 264 21.23 -2.43 -7.45
N ALA A 265 19.92 -2.28 -7.65
CA ALA A 265 19.11 -3.16 -8.49
C ALA A 265 19.51 -3.02 -9.97
N ALA A 266 19.73 -1.79 -10.45
CA ALA A 266 20.14 -1.51 -11.83
C ALA A 266 21.51 -2.12 -12.15
N ALA A 267 22.47 -2.08 -11.22
CA ALA A 267 23.78 -2.75 -11.36
C ALA A 267 23.67 -4.28 -11.55
N ARG A 268 22.51 -4.87 -11.26
CA ARG A 268 22.18 -6.29 -11.47
C ARG A 268 21.24 -6.52 -12.65
N GLY A 269 20.99 -5.50 -13.47
CA GLY A 269 20.08 -5.58 -14.61
C GLY A 269 18.60 -5.71 -14.23
N ARG A 270 18.22 -5.20 -13.04
CA ARG A 270 16.85 -5.30 -12.50
C ARG A 270 16.34 -3.94 -12.06
N GLY A 271 15.02 -3.82 -11.91
CA GLY A 271 14.38 -2.69 -11.23
C GLY A 271 13.85 -3.12 -9.87
N ILE A 272 13.72 -2.17 -8.95
CA ILE A 272 13.11 -2.38 -7.63
C ILE A 272 12.05 -1.31 -7.38
N ILE A 273 10.88 -1.72 -6.89
CA ILE A 273 9.79 -0.81 -6.53
C ILE A 273 10.00 -0.39 -5.07
N CYS A 274 10.17 0.91 -4.83
CA CYS A 274 10.30 1.46 -3.48
C CYS A 274 8.99 2.13 -3.07
N ALA A 275 8.26 1.49 -2.15
CA ALA A 275 7.00 2.01 -1.62
C ALA A 275 7.22 2.61 -0.24
N ASN A 276 6.71 3.83 -0.03
CA ASN A 276 6.83 4.54 1.24
C ASN A 276 5.46 5.03 1.68
N LEU A 277 5.11 4.77 2.95
CA LEU A 277 3.93 5.31 3.58
C LEU A 277 4.30 6.10 4.84
N SER A 278 3.84 7.34 4.88
CA SER A 278 4.03 8.24 6.02
C SER A 278 2.80 9.12 6.23
N ALA A 279 2.58 9.54 7.47
CA ALA A 279 1.33 10.21 7.87
C ALA A 279 1.02 11.53 7.12
N TYR A 280 2.06 12.26 6.69
CA TYR A 280 1.91 13.59 6.09
C TYR A 280 2.52 13.70 4.69
N GLY A 281 2.89 12.56 4.09
CA GLY A 281 3.50 12.52 2.78
C GLY A 281 4.97 12.99 2.75
N PRO A 282 5.61 12.93 1.56
CA PRO A 282 7.01 13.28 1.38
C PRO A 282 7.27 14.79 1.35
N ASP A 283 6.24 15.60 1.09
CA ASP A 283 6.37 17.02 0.78
C ASP A 283 5.80 17.94 1.87
N GLY A 284 6.12 19.23 1.76
CA GLY A 284 5.56 20.27 2.61
C GLY A 284 6.17 20.36 4.02
N PRO A 285 5.62 21.24 4.88
CA PRO A 285 6.22 21.57 6.18
C PRO A 285 6.05 20.46 7.23
N TRP A 286 5.12 19.51 7.03
CA TRP A 286 4.82 18.45 7.99
C TRP A 286 5.47 17.10 7.64
N ARG A 287 6.19 16.99 6.51
CA ARG A 287 6.87 15.76 6.07
C ARG A 287 7.74 15.09 7.15
N GLY A 288 8.34 15.87 8.05
CA GLY A 288 9.22 15.37 9.11
C GLY A 288 8.51 14.96 10.41
N ARG A 289 7.19 15.21 10.52
CA ARG A 289 6.42 14.98 11.75
C ARG A 289 6.07 13.50 11.91
N ARG A 290 5.97 13.07 13.18
CA ARG A 290 5.38 11.77 13.53
C ARG A 290 3.86 11.89 13.44
N GLY A 291 3.20 10.85 12.96
CA GLY A 291 1.75 10.80 12.88
C GLY A 291 1.24 9.39 13.10
N PHE A 292 0.00 9.32 13.55
CA PHE A 292 -0.82 8.13 13.68
C PHE A 292 -2.19 8.49 13.12
N ASP A 293 -2.99 7.52 12.70
CA ASP A 293 -4.35 7.73 12.19
C ASP A 293 -5.14 8.75 13.04
N SER A 294 -5.21 8.54 14.36
CA SER A 294 -5.89 9.48 15.29
C SER A 294 -5.39 10.93 15.21
N LEU A 295 -4.08 11.14 15.03
CA LEU A 295 -3.50 12.48 14.89
C LEU A 295 -3.83 13.09 13.53
N VAL A 296 -3.85 12.27 12.48
CA VAL A 296 -4.22 12.72 11.13
C VAL A 296 -5.71 13.07 11.08
N GLN A 297 -6.59 12.25 11.67
CA GLN A 297 -8.02 12.57 11.80
C GLN A 297 -8.24 13.88 12.57
N THR A 298 -7.45 14.11 13.62
CA THR A 298 -7.52 15.34 14.42
C THR A 298 -7.14 16.58 13.61
N CYS A 299 -6.02 16.54 12.87
CA CYS A 299 -5.54 17.71 12.14
C CYS A 299 -6.19 17.92 10.76
N SER A 300 -6.91 16.92 10.23
CA SER A 300 -7.56 17.00 8.91
C SER A 300 -8.97 17.60 8.96
N GLY A 301 -9.52 17.84 10.16
CA GLY A 301 -10.90 18.27 10.34
C GLY A 301 -11.92 17.12 10.37
N MET A 302 -11.48 15.87 10.21
CA MET A 302 -12.37 14.71 10.30
C MET A 302 -13.07 14.63 11.65
N ASN A 303 -12.32 14.86 12.74
CA ASN A 303 -12.92 14.79 14.09
C ASN A 303 -14.00 15.85 14.30
N VAL A 304 -13.82 17.05 13.75
CA VAL A 304 -14.83 18.13 13.83
C VAL A 304 -16.07 17.72 13.05
N SER A 305 -15.90 17.22 11.82
CA SER A 305 -17.02 16.77 10.98
C SER A 305 -17.83 15.65 11.61
N GLU A 306 -17.16 14.68 12.26
CA GLU A 306 -17.85 13.63 13.02
C GLU A 306 -18.64 14.23 14.19
N ALA A 307 -18.04 15.13 14.97
CA ALA A 307 -18.72 15.75 16.11
C ALA A 307 -19.97 16.56 15.68
N GLU A 308 -19.85 17.35 14.61
CA GLU A 308 -20.96 18.12 14.04
C GLU A 308 -22.09 17.21 13.57
N HIS A 309 -21.77 16.09 12.92
CA HIS A 309 -22.75 15.12 12.44
C HIS A 309 -23.59 14.50 13.58
N TYR A 310 -22.97 14.19 14.72
CA TYR A 310 -23.68 13.62 15.87
C TYR A 310 -24.35 14.66 16.77
N GLY A 311 -24.03 15.95 16.61
CA GLY A 311 -24.77 17.05 17.24
C GLY A 311 -24.71 17.09 18.78
N ALA A 312 -23.72 16.44 19.40
CA ALA A 312 -23.61 16.32 20.86
C ALA A 312 -22.89 17.50 21.56
N GLY A 313 -22.49 18.53 20.79
CA GLY A 313 -21.75 19.69 21.32
C GLY A 313 -20.29 19.40 21.72
N GLU A 314 -19.76 18.23 21.36
CA GLU A 314 -18.35 17.89 21.56
C GLU A 314 -17.45 18.60 20.52
N PRO A 315 -16.21 19.02 20.87
CA PRO A 315 -15.34 19.75 19.95
C PRO A 315 -14.71 18.86 18.86
N GLY A 316 -14.78 17.54 19.02
CA GLY A 316 -14.27 16.59 18.06
C GLY A 316 -14.57 15.15 18.49
N ARG A 317 -14.85 14.28 17.51
CA ARG A 317 -15.20 12.88 17.72
C ARG A 317 -14.37 12.00 16.79
N ALA A 318 -13.76 10.95 17.31
CA ALA A 318 -13.00 10.03 16.47
C ALA A 318 -13.92 9.17 15.58
N ALA A 319 -13.43 8.80 14.40
CA ALA A 319 -14.10 7.83 13.54
C ALA A 319 -14.24 6.45 14.24
N PRO A 320 -15.20 5.60 13.84
CA PRO A 320 -15.48 4.32 14.49
C PRO A 320 -14.36 3.26 14.34
N CYS A 321 -13.32 3.53 13.54
CA CYS A 321 -12.13 2.69 13.35
C CYS A 321 -10.91 3.55 12.93
N GLN A 322 -9.73 2.92 12.79
CA GLN A 322 -8.53 3.54 12.21
C GLN A 322 -8.65 3.60 10.68
N VAL A 323 -9.62 4.38 10.22
CA VAL A 323 -10.06 4.41 8.81
C VAL A 323 -8.95 4.81 7.84
N LEU A 324 -8.08 5.74 8.25
CA LEU A 324 -6.98 6.23 7.42
C LEU A 324 -5.87 5.20 7.33
N ASP A 325 -5.52 4.54 8.44
CA ASP A 325 -4.51 3.48 8.41
C ASP A 325 -4.96 2.31 7.51
N HIS A 326 -6.22 1.88 7.64
CA HIS A 326 -6.76 0.81 6.80
C HIS A 326 -6.79 1.18 5.31
N ALA A 327 -7.38 2.32 4.97
CA ALA A 327 -7.45 2.76 3.58
C ALA A 327 -6.06 2.97 2.98
N ALA A 328 -5.14 3.61 3.73
CA ALA A 328 -3.77 3.83 3.27
C ALA A 328 -3.02 2.51 3.03
N GLY A 329 -3.23 1.48 3.85
CA GLY A 329 -2.62 0.17 3.65
C GLY A 329 -3.06 -0.52 2.36
N TYR A 330 -4.37 -0.56 2.09
CA TYR A 330 -4.89 -1.11 0.83
C TYR A 330 -4.47 -0.27 -0.38
N PHE A 331 -4.49 1.06 -0.28
CA PHE A 331 -4.00 1.93 -1.37
C PHE A 331 -2.50 1.80 -1.61
N LEU A 332 -1.70 1.55 -0.56
CA LEU A 332 -0.28 1.25 -0.72
C LEU A 332 -0.08 -0.08 -1.46
N ALA A 333 -0.86 -1.12 -1.12
CA ALA A 333 -0.82 -2.40 -1.82
C ALA A 333 -1.21 -2.24 -3.30
N ALA A 334 -2.31 -1.53 -3.58
CA ALA A 334 -2.72 -1.20 -4.94
C ALA A 334 -1.65 -0.38 -5.68
N GLY A 335 -1.02 0.60 -5.04
CA GLY A 335 0.09 1.36 -5.64
C GLY A 335 1.28 0.48 -6.02
N ILE A 336 1.63 -0.48 -5.14
CA ILE A 336 2.69 -1.48 -5.39
C ILE A 336 2.31 -2.38 -6.56
N GLU A 337 1.10 -2.94 -6.57
CA GLU A 337 0.62 -3.83 -7.63
C GLU A 337 0.55 -3.08 -8.98
N ALA A 338 0.07 -1.84 -9.00
CA ALA A 338 0.08 -1.01 -10.20
C ALA A 338 1.51 -0.76 -10.71
N ALA A 339 2.48 -0.52 -9.83
CA ALA A 339 3.87 -0.37 -10.20
C ALA A 339 4.47 -1.69 -10.74
N VAL A 340 4.13 -2.85 -10.15
CA VAL A 340 4.52 -4.18 -10.63
C VAL A 340 3.95 -4.44 -12.02
N TYR A 341 2.66 -4.15 -12.21
CA TYR A 341 1.99 -4.28 -13.49
C TYR A 341 2.66 -3.41 -14.57
N ARG A 342 2.89 -2.13 -14.28
CA ARG A 342 3.60 -1.23 -15.20
C ARG A 342 5.00 -1.71 -15.50
N GLN A 343 5.77 -2.14 -14.50
CA GLN A 343 7.12 -2.69 -14.71
C GLN A 343 7.08 -3.93 -15.62
N ALA A 344 6.06 -4.78 -15.52
CA ALA A 344 5.89 -5.96 -16.37
C ALA A 344 5.50 -5.62 -17.81
N VAL A 345 4.64 -4.61 -18.01
CA VAL A 345 4.16 -4.19 -19.34
C VAL A 345 5.15 -3.28 -20.07
N GLU A 346 5.79 -2.36 -19.34
CA GLU A 346 6.66 -1.34 -19.90
C GLU A 346 8.16 -1.68 -19.79
N GLY A 347 8.51 -2.69 -19.01
CA GLY A 347 9.90 -3.00 -18.63
C GLY A 347 10.44 -2.01 -17.57
N VAL A 348 11.72 -2.19 -17.22
CA VAL A 348 12.47 -1.18 -16.45
C VAL A 348 12.81 -0.05 -17.42
N ARG A 349 11.97 0.98 -17.52
CA ARG A 349 12.26 2.14 -18.38
C ARG A 349 13.42 2.97 -17.80
N ALA A 350 14.62 2.64 -18.22
CA ALA A 350 15.70 3.60 -18.40
C ALA A 350 16.40 3.24 -19.71
N ARG A 351 16.02 3.91 -20.82
CA ARG A 351 16.81 3.83 -22.05
C ARG A 351 17.82 4.97 -21.97
N ASP A 352 19.06 4.61 -21.70
CA ASP A 352 20.21 5.50 -21.85
C ASP A 352 20.61 5.53 -23.33
N TYR A 353 20.85 6.72 -23.89
CA TYR A 353 21.28 6.88 -25.28
C TYR A 353 22.79 7.07 -25.31
N THR A 354 23.51 5.96 -25.13
CA THR A 354 24.98 6.00 -24.97
C THR A 354 25.72 6.27 -26.28
N CYS A 355 25.08 6.01 -27.42
CA CYS A 355 25.60 6.38 -28.73
C CYS A 355 24.49 6.89 -29.68
N LEU A 356 24.88 7.61 -30.74
CA LEU A 356 23.94 8.27 -31.65
C LEU A 356 22.97 7.28 -32.35
N ALA A 357 23.41 6.04 -32.59
CA ALA A 357 22.59 5.00 -33.22
C ALA A 357 21.42 4.53 -32.34
N ASP A 358 21.47 4.77 -31.02
CA ASP A 358 20.42 4.41 -30.08
C ASP A 358 19.26 5.42 -30.06
N VAL A 359 19.49 6.64 -30.60
CA VAL A 359 18.53 7.74 -30.60
C VAL A 359 17.48 7.52 -31.70
N PRO A 360 16.17 7.58 -31.39
CA PRO A 360 15.12 7.43 -32.41
C PRO A 360 15.24 8.46 -33.53
N GLU A 361 15.05 8.00 -34.78
CA GLU A 361 15.27 8.80 -35.99
C GLU A 361 14.49 10.13 -35.99
N GLN A 362 13.29 10.18 -35.40
CA GLN A 362 12.51 11.42 -35.34
C GLN A 362 13.20 12.57 -34.56
N TYR A 363 14.16 12.24 -33.70
CA TYR A 363 14.96 13.21 -32.94
C TYR A 363 16.30 13.50 -33.61
N LEU A 364 16.63 12.85 -34.72
CA LEU A 364 17.85 13.06 -35.47
C LEU A 364 17.59 13.98 -36.67
N GLN A 365 18.65 14.65 -37.13
CA GLN A 365 18.67 15.42 -38.36
C GLN A 365 20.02 15.25 -39.03
N THR A 366 19.99 15.04 -40.35
CA THR A 366 21.18 14.94 -41.20
C THR A 366 21.27 16.20 -42.05
N ARG A 367 22.43 16.87 -42.03
CA ARG A 367 22.72 18.05 -42.87
C ARG A 367 24.16 18.01 -43.37
N GLN A 368 24.40 18.69 -44.49
CA GLN A 368 25.76 18.97 -44.95
C GLN A 368 26.40 20.06 -44.09
N THR A 369 27.65 19.84 -43.70
CA THR A 369 28.44 20.72 -42.81
C THR A 369 29.80 21.00 -43.42
N GLY A 370 30.60 21.89 -42.80
CA GLY A 370 31.99 22.10 -43.22
C GLY A 370 32.90 20.89 -43.00
N PHE A 371 32.42 19.85 -42.33
CA PHE A 371 33.10 18.58 -42.11
C PHE A 371 32.53 17.43 -42.99
N GLY A 372 31.60 17.73 -43.90
CA GLY A 372 30.86 16.75 -44.69
C GLY A 372 29.45 16.48 -44.15
N GLU A 373 28.84 15.37 -44.58
CA GLU A 373 27.51 15.00 -44.13
C GLU A 373 27.55 14.54 -42.67
N MET A 374 26.72 15.14 -41.82
CA MET A 374 26.65 14.78 -40.41
C MET A 374 25.21 14.57 -39.96
N THR A 375 25.00 13.54 -39.16
CA THR A 375 23.76 13.26 -38.42
C THR A 375 23.95 13.64 -36.97
N PHE A 376 22.99 14.35 -36.38
CA PHE A 376 23.04 14.79 -34.98
C PHE A 376 21.64 14.88 -34.38
N VAL A 377 21.55 14.98 -33.05
CA VAL A 377 20.28 15.17 -32.33
C VAL A 377 19.77 16.60 -32.57
N ARG A 378 18.51 16.72 -33.00
CA ARG A 378 17.84 18.00 -33.21
C ARG A 378 17.79 18.79 -31.91
N HIS A 379 17.82 20.12 -32.04
CA HIS A 379 17.61 20.99 -30.89
C HIS A 379 16.23 20.70 -30.26
N SER A 380 16.18 20.53 -28.95
CA SER A 380 14.98 20.03 -28.25
C SER A 380 13.88 21.08 -28.07
N ALA A 381 14.23 22.37 -28.13
CA ALA A 381 13.26 23.45 -27.97
C ALA A 381 12.43 23.66 -29.25
N ALA A 382 11.14 23.88 -29.06
CA ALA A 382 10.25 24.45 -30.07
C ALA A 382 9.80 25.83 -29.59
N VAL A 383 9.89 26.83 -30.46
CA VAL A 383 9.40 28.19 -30.20
C VAL A 383 8.27 28.43 -31.19
N GLU A 384 7.10 28.78 -30.66
CA GLU A 384 5.91 28.98 -31.48
C GLU A 384 6.15 30.06 -32.55
N GLY A 385 5.92 29.71 -33.81
CA GLY A 385 6.11 30.61 -34.96
C GLY A 385 7.57 30.87 -35.37
N VAL A 386 8.56 30.22 -34.76
CA VAL A 386 9.98 30.41 -35.07
C VAL A 386 10.66 29.07 -35.37
N GLU A 387 11.36 28.97 -36.49
CA GLU A 387 12.21 27.80 -36.76
C GLU A 387 13.40 27.80 -35.79
N VAL A 388 13.48 26.77 -34.94
CA VAL A 388 14.58 26.60 -33.99
C VAL A 388 15.62 25.67 -34.59
N GLY A 389 16.85 26.18 -34.76
CA GLY A 389 17.96 25.44 -35.34
C GLY A 389 19.17 26.33 -35.58
N TRP A 390 20.18 25.79 -36.26
CA TRP A 390 21.35 26.55 -36.70
C TRP A 390 21.19 26.96 -38.17
N ASP A 391 21.34 28.25 -38.45
CA ASP A 391 21.42 28.76 -39.83
C ASP A 391 22.77 28.44 -40.48
N VAL A 392 23.82 28.38 -39.66
CA VAL A 392 25.16 27.99 -40.08
C VAL A 392 25.61 26.75 -39.32
N MET A 393 25.87 25.69 -40.07
CA MET A 393 26.34 24.42 -39.52
C MET A 393 27.81 24.52 -39.07
N PRO A 394 28.23 23.68 -38.10
CA PRO A 394 29.63 23.58 -37.69
C PRO A 394 30.57 23.37 -38.88
N LYS A 395 31.74 24.01 -38.82
CA LYS A 395 32.79 23.95 -39.84
C LYS A 395 34.17 24.08 -39.19
N PRO A 396 35.27 23.75 -39.90
CA PRO A 396 36.61 23.76 -39.33
C PRO A 396 36.98 25.09 -38.66
N LEU A 397 37.67 25.00 -37.52
CA LEU A 397 38.08 26.18 -36.77
C LEU A 397 38.89 27.14 -37.64
N GLY A 398 38.48 28.41 -37.67
CA GLY A 398 39.14 29.45 -38.46
C GLY A 398 38.69 29.54 -39.92
N SER A 399 37.71 28.73 -40.36
CA SER A 399 37.13 28.82 -41.71
C SER A 399 35.99 29.86 -41.82
N ASP A 400 35.77 30.65 -40.78
CA ASP A 400 34.87 31.80 -40.82
C ASP A 400 35.55 32.98 -41.49
N GLU A 401 34.82 33.62 -42.40
CA GLU A 401 35.18 34.97 -42.80
C GLU A 401 34.92 35.90 -41.61
N LYS A 402 35.83 36.86 -41.38
CA LYS A 402 35.74 37.80 -40.24
C LYS A 402 34.67 38.87 -40.49
N ARG A 403 33.44 38.46 -40.72
CA ARG A 403 32.25 39.31 -40.87
C ARG A 403 31.06 38.65 -40.18
N TRP A 404 30.14 39.48 -39.70
CA TRP A 404 28.85 39.01 -39.22
C TRP A 404 28.01 38.53 -40.41
N LEU A 405 27.16 37.53 -40.13
CA LEU A 405 26.23 36.96 -41.10
C LEU A 405 24.96 37.80 -41.17
#